data_AF-A0A2N7N884-F1
#
_entry.id   AF-A0A2N7N884-F1
#
_cell.length_a   1.000
_cell.length_b   1.000
_cell.length_c   1.000
_cell.angle_alpha   90.00
_cell.angle_beta   90.00
_cell.angle_gamma   90.00
#
_symmetry.space_group_name_H-M   'P 1'
#
loop_
_entity.id
_entity.type
_entity.pdbx_description
1 polymer ?
#
loop_
_entity_poly.entity_id
_entity_poly.type
_entity_poly.pdbx_seq_one_letter_code
_entity_poly.pdbx_strand_id
1 'polypeptide(L)'
;MKKIWILAAFAPFFLAACSNQQASQLGMRSSSVNVYAQQMSNMQLCETLYYNRATNQTRVAIGAEFNRRGLNKKWCDKEFKKFYVEKVVDGLLSRKEQAPTEPEATIQPAI
;
A
#
# COMPACT_ATOMS: atom_id res chain seq x y z
N MET A 1 13.65 -36.76 -12.75
CA MET A 1 14.24 -35.40 -12.67
C MET A 1 13.39 -34.29 -13.31
N LYS A 2 12.66 -34.53 -14.42
CA LYS A 2 11.75 -33.53 -15.05
C LYS A 2 10.66 -32.93 -14.14
N LYS A 3 10.14 -33.70 -13.15
CA LYS A 3 9.10 -33.22 -12.23
C LYS A 3 9.57 -32.13 -11.25
N ILE A 4 10.86 -32.08 -10.92
CA ILE A 4 11.44 -31.09 -9.99
C ILE A 4 11.53 -29.71 -10.65
N TRP A 5 11.75 -29.66 -11.97
CA TRP A 5 11.81 -28.42 -12.74
C TRP A 5 10.45 -27.71 -12.86
N ILE A 6 9.34 -28.46 -12.86
CA ILE A 6 7.99 -27.88 -12.89
C ILE A 6 7.66 -27.22 -11.55
N LEU A 7 8.07 -27.81 -10.43
CA LEU A 7 7.89 -27.22 -9.10
C LEU A 7 8.77 -25.97 -8.91
N ALA A 8 10.00 -25.98 -9.41
CA ALA A 8 10.89 -24.82 -9.36
C ALA A 8 10.39 -23.64 -10.22
N ALA A 9 9.76 -23.91 -11.37
CA ALA A 9 9.19 -22.87 -12.24
C ALA A 9 7.93 -22.20 -11.66
N PHE A 10 7.19 -22.89 -10.78
CA PHE A 10 5.99 -22.34 -10.11
C PHE A 10 6.27 -21.66 -8.77
N ALA A 11 7.43 -21.90 -8.16
CA ALA A 11 7.85 -21.27 -6.91
C ALA A 11 7.79 -19.72 -6.89
N PRO A 12 8.09 -18.98 -7.98
CA PRO A 12 8.01 -17.52 -7.98
C PRO A 12 6.58 -16.98 -7.88
N PHE A 13 5.57 -17.75 -8.31
CA PHE A 13 4.16 -17.34 -8.24
C PHE A 13 3.63 -17.32 -6.79
N PHE A 14 4.16 -18.18 -5.92
CA PHE A 14 3.79 -18.20 -4.51
C PHE A 14 4.37 -17.02 -3.71
N LEU A 15 5.50 -16.46 -4.14
CA LEU A 15 6.15 -15.32 -3.47
C LEU A 15 5.48 -13.97 -3.78
N ALA A 16 4.74 -13.85 -4.88
CA ALA A 16 3.98 -12.64 -5.22
C ALA A 16 2.73 -12.46 -4.35
N ALA A 17 2.32 -13.48 -3.58
CA ALA A 17 1.09 -13.51 -2.80
C ALA A 17 1.24 -13.08 -1.33
N CYS A 18 2.39 -12.53 -0.91
CA CYS A 18 2.50 -11.96 0.43
C CYS A 18 1.58 -10.74 0.53
N SER A 19 0.54 -10.77 1.39
CA SER A 19 -0.26 -9.58 1.73
C SER A 19 0.42 -8.74 2.81
N ASN A 20 -0.05 -7.51 3.06
CA ASN A 20 0.44 -6.73 4.20
C ASN A 20 0.16 -7.42 5.54
N GLN A 21 -0.95 -8.17 5.63
CA GLN A 21 -1.25 -9.01 6.78
C GLN A 21 -0.23 -10.15 6.95
N GLN A 22 0.17 -10.83 5.88
CA GLN A 22 1.22 -11.86 5.99
C GLN A 22 2.58 -11.24 6.33
N ALA A 23 2.93 -10.10 5.72
CA ALA A 23 4.18 -9.41 6.02
C ALA A 23 4.25 -8.89 7.48
N SER A 24 3.12 -8.49 8.06
CA SER A 24 3.05 -8.11 9.48
C SER A 24 3.10 -9.33 10.40
N GLN A 25 2.40 -10.42 10.08
CA GLN A 25 2.47 -11.67 10.84
C GLN A 25 3.87 -12.31 10.81
N LEU A 26 4.58 -12.21 9.69
CA LEU A 26 5.97 -12.67 9.55
C LEU A 26 7.00 -11.69 10.13
N GLY A 27 6.56 -10.62 10.80
CA GLY A 27 7.45 -9.67 11.45
C GLY A 27 8.20 -8.72 10.51
N MET A 28 8.03 -8.82 9.19
CA MET A 28 8.68 -7.93 8.21
C MET A 28 8.24 -6.46 8.34
N ARG A 29 7.09 -6.21 8.98
CA ARG A 29 6.54 -4.85 9.24
C ARG A 29 6.51 -4.49 10.73
N SER A 30 7.17 -5.28 11.58
CA SER A 30 7.18 -5.11 13.04
C SER A 30 7.98 -3.90 13.53
N SER A 31 8.89 -3.36 12.71
CA SER A 31 9.73 -2.22 13.09
C SER A 31 8.92 -0.97 13.42
N SER A 32 9.32 -0.28 14.50
CA SER A 32 8.70 0.97 14.94
C SER A 32 8.72 2.04 13.85
N VAL A 33 7.62 2.79 13.73
CA VAL A 33 7.55 3.97 12.86
C VAL A 33 8.03 5.20 13.63
N ASN A 34 9.18 5.73 13.24
CA ASN A 34 9.84 6.84 13.94
C ASN A 34 9.79 8.19 13.18
N VAL A 35 8.98 8.30 12.12
CA VAL A 35 8.74 9.57 11.41
C VAL A 35 7.58 10.34 12.03
N TYR A 36 7.50 11.65 11.80
CA TYR A 36 6.36 12.47 12.22
C TYR A 36 5.05 11.98 11.59
N ALA A 37 3.93 12.14 12.29
CA ALA A 37 2.61 11.72 11.79
C ALA A 37 2.32 12.25 10.39
N GLN A 38 2.64 13.52 10.12
CA GLN A 38 2.50 14.18 8.82
C GLN A 38 3.28 13.50 7.68
N GLN A 39 4.38 12.83 8.00
CA GLN A 39 5.25 12.12 7.06
C GLN A 39 4.98 10.62 7.01
N MET A 40 4.10 10.10 7.87
CA MET A 40 3.68 8.70 7.79
C MET A 40 2.90 8.46 6.50
N SER A 41 3.11 7.32 5.86
CA SER A 41 2.23 6.81 4.81
C SER A 41 0.84 6.48 5.40
N ASN A 42 -0.20 6.47 4.55
CA ASN A 42 -1.55 6.09 4.98
C ASN A 42 -1.57 4.70 5.65
N MET A 43 -0.74 3.79 5.16
CA MET A 43 -0.59 2.47 5.75
C MET A 43 0.07 2.51 7.13
N GLN A 44 1.13 3.32 7.31
CA GLN A 44 1.75 3.50 8.63
C GLN A 44 0.78 4.12 9.64
N LEU A 45 -0.05 5.08 9.20
CA LEU A 45 -1.14 5.63 10.04
C LEU A 45 -2.13 4.53 10.45
N CYS A 46 -2.60 3.72 9.50
CA CYS A 46 -3.48 2.58 9.79
C CYS A 46 -2.86 1.57 10.76
N GLU A 47 -1.59 1.21 10.55
CA GLU A 47 -0.88 0.21 11.36
C GLU A 47 -0.63 0.67 12.79
N THR A 48 -0.25 1.94 12.96
CA THR A 48 0.00 2.52 14.28
C THR A 48 -1.29 2.79 15.05
N LEU A 49 -2.40 3.13 14.37
CA LEU A 49 -3.71 3.34 15.00
C LEU A 49 -4.47 2.04 15.32
N TYR A 50 -4.50 1.07 14.40
CA TYR A 50 -5.43 -0.07 14.48
C TYR A 50 -4.75 -1.45 14.56
N TYR A 51 -3.49 -1.57 14.14
CA TYR A 51 -2.79 -2.87 14.03
C TYR A 51 -1.57 -2.99 14.95
N ASN A 52 -1.54 -2.19 16.02
CA ASN A 52 -0.55 -2.26 17.11
C ASN A 52 0.92 -2.16 16.67
N ARG A 53 1.20 -1.44 15.57
CA ARG A 53 2.59 -1.14 15.19
C ARG A 53 3.17 -0.09 16.12
N ALA A 54 4.36 -0.34 16.66
CA ALA A 54 5.05 0.58 17.55
C ALA A 54 5.39 1.92 16.85
N THR A 55 5.37 3.01 17.60
CA THR A 55 5.76 4.35 17.14
C THR A 55 6.11 5.25 18.32
N ASN A 56 6.99 6.22 18.09
CA ASN A 56 7.31 7.26 19.06
C ASN A 56 6.35 8.47 18.99
N GLN A 57 5.39 8.47 18.07
CA GLN A 57 4.40 9.55 17.93
C GLN A 57 3.20 9.31 18.85
N THR A 58 2.56 10.39 19.30
CA THR A 58 1.37 10.30 20.15
C THR A 58 0.15 9.84 19.35
N ARG A 59 -0.74 9.08 19.99
CA ARG A 59 -2.02 8.65 19.36
C ARG A 59 -2.85 9.82 18.85
N VAL A 60 -2.80 10.96 19.53
CA VAL A 60 -3.50 12.18 19.14
C VAL A 60 -2.93 12.75 17.83
N ALA A 61 -1.61 12.83 17.68
CA ALA A 61 -0.98 13.33 16.45
C ALA A 61 -1.29 12.42 15.25
N ILE A 62 -1.23 11.10 15.47
CA ILE A 62 -1.53 10.11 14.43
C ILE A 62 -3.01 10.15 14.05
N GLY A 63 -3.92 10.22 15.03
CA GLY A 63 -5.36 10.32 14.81
C GLY A 63 -5.76 11.63 14.11
N ALA A 64 -5.12 12.75 14.48
CA ALA A 64 -5.34 14.03 13.83
C ALA A 64 -4.94 13.98 12.34
N GLU A 65 -3.78 13.41 12.03
CA GLU A 65 -3.34 13.26 10.64
C GLU A 65 -4.23 12.28 9.85
N PHE A 66 -4.65 11.18 10.49
CA PHE A 66 -5.57 10.21 9.91
C PHE A 66 -6.90 10.87 9.49
N ASN A 67 -7.48 11.67 10.39
CA ASN A 67 -8.70 12.43 10.12
C ASN A 67 -8.48 13.54 9.09
N ARG A 68 -7.35 14.25 9.15
CA ARG A 68 -6.97 15.28 8.16
C ARG A 68 -6.92 14.73 6.74
N ARG A 69 -6.50 13.48 6.58
CA ARG A 69 -6.45 12.77 5.29
C ARG A 69 -7.77 12.13 4.87
N GLY A 70 -8.83 12.25 5.67
CA GLY A 70 -10.12 11.61 5.38
C GLY A 70 -10.06 10.08 5.36
N LEU A 71 -9.06 9.48 6.02
CA LEU A 71 -8.94 8.03 6.10
C LEU A 71 -10.02 7.46 7.01
N ASN A 72 -10.37 6.19 6.79
CA ASN A 72 -11.31 5.49 7.64
C ASN A 72 -10.87 4.04 7.86
N LYS A 73 -11.37 3.41 8.93
CA LYS A 73 -10.98 2.05 9.28
C LYS A 73 -11.30 1.04 8.18
N LYS A 74 -12.42 1.20 7.46
CA LYS A 74 -12.79 0.29 6.36
C LYS A 74 -11.74 0.31 5.24
N TRP A 75 -11.21 1.49 4.91
CA TRP A 75 -10.12 1.63 3.96
C TRP A 75 -8.85 0.93 4.47
N CYS A 76 -8.50 1.13 5.75
CA CYS A 76 -7.38 0.41 6.37
C CYS A 76 -7.57 -1.11 6.30
N ASP A 77 -8.76 -1.63 6.59
CA ASP A 77 -9.05 -3.07 6.57
C ASP A 77 -8.92 -3.63 5.14
N LYS A 78 -9.41 -2.89 4.12
CA LYS A 78 -9.28 -3.25 2.71
C LYS A 78 -7.81 -3.27 2.26
N GLU A 79 -7.07 -2.21 2.59
CA GLU A 79 -5.68 -2.05 2.14
C GLU A 79 -4.71 -2.99 2.87
N PHE A 80 -5.01 -3.34 4.12
CA PHE A 80 -4.24 -4.29 4.92
C PHE A 80 -4.40 -5.73 4.44
N LYS A 81 -5.61 -6.10 3.99
CA LYS A 81 -5.92 -7.43 3.44
C LYS A 81 -5.56 -7.57 1.97
N LYS A 82 -5.45 -6.47 1.22
CA LYS A 82 -5.08 -6.50 -0.20
C LYS A 82 -3.79 -7.27 -0.41
N PHE A 83 -3.84 -8.22 -1.35
CA PHE A 83 -2.67 -8.94 -1.79
C PHE A 83 -1.81 -8.03 -2.66
N TYR A 84 -0.48 -8.18 -2.61
CA TYR A 84 0.39 -7.39 -3.48
C TYR A 84 0.08 -7.61 -4.97
N VAL A 85 -0.39 -8.81 -5.34
CA VAL A 85 -0.90 -9.11 -6.70
C VAL A 85 -2.08 -8.22 -7.09
N GLU A 86 -3.07 -8.04 -6.19
CA GLU A 86 -4.23 -7.16 -6.47
C GLU A 86 -3.80 -5.71 -6.67
N LYS A 87 -2.78 -5.23 -5.95
CA LYS A 87 -2.24 -3.88 -6.18
C LYS A 87 -1.56 -3.74 -7.54
N VAL A 88 -0.84 -4.77 -7.98
CA VAL A 88 -0.16 -4.77 -9.28
C VAL A 88 -1.19 -4.86 -10.41
N VAL A 89 -2.21 -5.70 -10.25
CA VAL A 89 -3.32 -5.83 -11.20
C VAL A 89 -4.13 -4.53 -11.26
N ASP A 90 -4.51 -3.94 -10.12
CA ASP A 90 -5.20 -2.65 -10.08
C ASP A 90 -4.35 -1.54 -10.73
N GLY A 91 -3.04 -1.54 -10.49
CA GLY A 91 -2.13 -0.58 -11.12
C GLY A 91 -1.99 -0.75 -12.64
N LEU A 92 -2.06 -1.99 -13.13
CA LEU A 92 -2.03 -2.29 -14.56
C LEU A 92 -3.36 -1.99 -15.24
N LEU A 93 -4.49 -2.29 -14.59
CA LEU A 93 -5.83 -2.00 -15.10
C LEU A 93 -6.12 -0.49 -15.09
N SER A 94 -5.73 0.23 -14.03
CA SER A 94 -5.89 1.69 -13.96
C SER A 94 -5.07 2.42 -15.03
N ARG A 95 -3.93 1.86 -15.45
CA ARG A 95 -3.16 2.39 -16.59
C ARG A 95 -3.83 2.16 -17.94
N LYS A 96 -4.64 1.11 -18.10
CA LYS A 96 -5.39 0.87 -19.34
C LYS A 96 -6.62 1.78 -19.47
N GLU A 97 -7.21 2.18 -18.35
CA GLU A 97 -8.34 3.12 -18.35
C GLU A 97 -7.89 4.55 -18.66
N GLN A 98 -6.62 4.89 -18.40
CA GLN A 98 -5.99 6.13 -18.86
C GLN A 98 -5.45 5.97 -20.29
N ALA A 99 -6.29 5.52 -21.23
CA ALA A 99 -6.04 5.77 -22.64
C ALA A 99 -6.30 7.27 -22.91
N PRO A 100 -5.44 7.97 -23.67
CA PRO A 100 -5.46 9.42 -23.77
C PRO A 100 -6.76 9.90 -24.40
N THR A 101 -7.56 10.65 -23.64
CA THR A 101 -8.54 11.56 -24.24
C THR A 101 -7.74 12.79 -24.66
N GLU A 102 -7.75 13.09 -25.97
CA GLU A 102 -7.27 14.28 -26.70
C GLU A 102 -6.19 15.19 -26.07
N PRO A 103 -5.16 15.60 -26.83
CA PRO A 103 -4.19 16.58 -26.34
C PRO A 103 -4.91 17.90 -26.01
N GLU A 104 -4.99 18.19 -24.72
CA GLU A 104 -5.46 19.47 -24.18
C GLU A 104 -4.59 20.58 -24.78
N ALA A 105 -5.21 21.48 -25.54
CA ALA A 105 -4.51 22.55 -26.23
C ALA A 105 -3.70 23.39 -25.24
N THR A 106 -2.38 23.43 -25.42
CA THR A 106 -1.49 24.36 -24.72
C THR A 106 -1.89 25.80 -25.06
N ILE A 107 -2.59 26.46 -24.14
CA ILE A 107 -2.73 27.91 -24.15
C ILE A 107 -1.39 28.46 -23.66
N GLN A 108 -0.59 28.98 -24.59
CA GLN A 108 0.60 29.75 -24.24
C GLN A 108 0.18 31.04 -23.52
N PRO A 109 0.88 31.47 -22.47
CA PRO A 109 0.59 32.76 -21.84
C PRO A 109 0.90 33.88 -22.84
N ALA A 110 -0.03 34.85 -22.95
CA ALA A 110 0.19 36.06 -23.72
C ALA A 110 1.30 36.90 -23.07
N ILE A 111 2.21 37.40 -23.91
CA ILE A 111 3.24 38.40 -23.56
C ILE A 111 2.56 39.75 -23.29
#